data_AF-A0A9J6H2R3-F1
#
_entry.id   AF-A0A9J6H2R3-F1
#
_cell.length_a   1.000
_cell.length_b   1.000
_cell.length_c   1.000
_cell.angle_alpha   90.00
_cell.angle_beta   90.00
_cell.angle_gamma   90.00
#
_symmetry.space_group_name_H-M   'P 1'
#
loop_
_entity.id
_entity.type
_entity.pdbx_description
1 polymer ?
#
loop_
_entity_poly.entity_id
_entity_poly.type
_entity_poly.pdbx_seq_one_letter_code
_entity_poly.pdbx_strand_id
1 'polypeptide(L)'
;MGHMTKKKKNKLEPLEKTFVTARKPYKDTASQKWCLFRFFSLIFRDLVPEENEHWDVYLGLRRVVDLAFADELPRDHLPYLQDEIRFFLSSFIELYPSRMTPKLQFLIHYPRIINQLGPLKQFWCMRYEAKHQYMKTIASRNKNFKNITKSVAERHQLLQSFELANCELDKGMETTKPKLIKHKDVAPCMQATFAPDVPVWQVASVTIEHTKYKVLDVVILKKCQLPHFGQVVGLYMYCGSLFILVNVLRTVLFQQHRWSYLVCRTAEHLVVRPHNLPSHQVLDLYSDCELVLKPEVMVDE
;
A
#
# COMPACT_ATOMS: atom_id res chain seq x y z
N MET A 1 -25.39 -21.09 22.76
CA MET A 1 -25.93 -19.97 21.95
C MET A 1 -24.78 -19.09 21.49
N GLY A 2 -24.30 -19.32 20.27
CA GLY A 2 -23.10 -18.67 19.74
C GLY A 2 -23.43 -17.26 19.22
N HIS A 3 -22.87 -16.24 19.85
CA HIS A 3 -22.70 -14.94 19.20
C HIS A 3 -21.63 -15.10 18.12
N MET A 4 -22.06 -15.48 16.91
CA MET A 4 -21.32 -15.17 15.70
C MET A 4 -21.16 -13.65 15.65
N THR A 5 -19.97 -13.16 15.96
CA THR A 5 -19.53 -11.83 15.51
C THR A 5 -19.67 -11.84 14.00
N LYS A 6 -20.76 -11.24 13.49
CA LYS A 6 -20.94 -10.99 12.06
C LYS A 6 -19.65 -10.34 11.59
N LYS A 7 -18.86 -11.03 10.75
CA LYS A 7 -17.82 -10.38 9.95
C LYS A 7 -18.55 -9.23 9.23
N LYS A 8 -18.31 -7.99 9.66
CA LYS A 8 -18.74 -6.82 8.87
C LYS A 8 -18.15 -7.08 7.48
N LYS A 9 -19.00 -7.32 6.49
CA LYS A 9 -18.57 -7.28 5.08
C LYS A 9 -17.84 -5.95 4.91
N ASN A 10 -16.75 -5.91 4.15
CA ASN A 10 -16.04 -4.69 3.74
C ASN A 10 -16.97 -3.81 2.88
N LYS A 11 -18.06 -3.32 3.45
CA LYS A 11 -18.95 -2.33 2.88
C LYS A 11 -18.50 -1.01 3.47
N LEU A 12 -18.18 -0.05 2.61
CA LEU A 12 -17.92 1.32 3.03
C LEU A 12 -19.13 1.78 3.86
N GLU A 13 -18.86 2.26 5.08
CA GLU A 13 -19.90 2.84 5.91
C GLU A 13 -20.36 4.15 5.24
N PRO A 14 -21.67 4.45 5.20
CA PRO A 14 -22.13 5.70 4.62
C PRO A 14 -21.48 6.87 5.35
N LEU A 15 -21.00 7.88 4.60
CA LEU A 15 -20.53 9.13 5.19
C LEU A 15 -21.68 9.76 5.99
N GLU A 16 -21.52 9.89 7.30
CA GLU A 16 -22.55 10.51 8.13
C GLU A 16 -22.71 11.98 7.73
N LYS A 17 -23.95 12.41 7.44
CA LYS A 17 -24.27 13.81 7.09
C LYS A 17 -23.78 14.82 8.16
N THR A 18 -23.71 14.37 9.41
CA THR A 18 -23.19 15.13 10.57
C THR A 18 -21.72 15.52 10.42
N PHE A 19 -20.90 14.68 9.79
CA PHE A 19 -19.50 15.00 9.48
C PHE A 19 -19.39 16.11 8.44
N VAL A 20 -20.19 16.05 7.38
CA VAL A 20 -20.24 17.09 6.33
C VAL A 20 -20.63 18.45 6.93
N THR A 21 -21.54 18.45 7.90
CA THR A 21 -21.94 19.66 8.65
C THR A 21 -20.98 20.06 9.79
N ALA A 22 -19.81 19.44 9.89
CA ALA A 22 -18.78 19.67 10.93
C ALA A 22 -19.26 19.52 12.40
N ARG A 23 -20.39 18.86 12.64
CA ARG A 23 -20.97 18.69 13.99
C ARG A 23 -20.31 17.56 14.79
N LYS A 24 -19.72 16.58 14.10
CA LYS A 24 -19.03 15.43 14.72
C LYS A 24 -17.75 15.10 13.95
N PRO A 25 -16.69 14.64 14.64
CA PRO A 25 -15.47 14.19 13.99
C PRO A 25 -15.74 12.92 13.18
N TYR A 26 -14.94 12.71 12.13
CA TYR A 26 -15.03 11.54 11.26
C TYR A 26 -14.75 10.25 12.04
N LYS A 27 -15.79 9.42 12.24
CA LYS A 27 -15.77 8.25 13.13
C LYS A 27 -15.36 6.97 12.39
N ASP A 28 -14.20 7.01 11.76
CA ASP A 28 -13.64 5.89 11.01
C ASP A 28 -12.32 5.39 11.61
N THR A 29 -12.00 4.13 11.27
CA THR A 29 -10.72 3.50 11.56
C THR A 29 -9.57 4.22 10.84
N ALA A 30 -8.35 4.05 11.35
CA ALA A 30 -7.16 4.65 10.75
C ALA A 30 -6.95 4.22 9.28
N SER A 31 -7.25 2.96 8.93
CA SER A 31 -7.12 2.47 7.55
C SER A 31 -8.15 3.07 6.60
N GLN A 32 -9.39 3.30 7.05
CA GLN A 32 -10.40 3.98 6.25
C GLN A 32 -10.05 5.45 6.01
N LYS A 33 -9.60 6.16 7.05
CA LYS A 33 -9.09 7.54 6.94
C LYS A 33 -7.92 7.65 5.97
N TRP A 34 -6.99 6.71 6.06
CA TRP A 34 -5.84 6.63 5.15
C TRP A 34 -6.26 6.37 3.70
N CYS A 35 -7.17 5.42 3.49
CA CYS A 35 -7.72 5.12 2.18
C CYS A 35 -8.42 6.35 1.58
N LEU A 36 -9.32 6.99 2.34
CA LEU A 36 -10.00 8.20 1.93
C LEU A 36 -8.98 9.29 1.59
N PHE A 37 -8.02 9.57 2.46
CA PHE A 37 -6.99 10.57 2.21
C PHE A 37 -6.18 10.31 0.94
N ARG A 38 -5.86 9.05 0.63
CA ARG A 38 -5.10 8.67 -0.57
C ARG A 38 -5.90 8.79 -1.86
N PHE A 39 -7.19 8.46 -1.82
CA PHE A 39 -8.05 8.52 -3.00
C PHE A 39 -8.90 9.78 -3.08
N PHE A 40 -8.73 10.73 -2.14
CA PHE A 40 -9.56 11.93 -2.07
C PHE A 40 -9.45 12.74 -3.35
N SER A 41 -8.22 12.95 -3.86
CA SER A 41 -7.99 13.63 -5.14
C SER A 41 -8.66 12.90 -6.31
N LEU A 42 -8.56 11.56 -6.34
CA LEU A 42 -9.14 10.76 -7.42
C LEU A 42 -10.69 10.78 -7.40
N ILE A 43 -11.29 10.80 -6.21
CA ILE A 43 -12.75 10.74 -6.03
C ILE A 43 -13.40 12.10 -6.25
N PHE A 44 -12.80 13.19 -5.75
CA PHE A 44 -13.43 14.51 -5.70
C PHE A 44 -12.87 15.52 -6.71
N ARG A 45 -11.89 15.14 -7.53
CA ARG A 45 -11.28 16.01 -8.56
C ARG A 45 -12.28 16.79 -9.41
N ASP A 46 -13.35 16.15 -9.87
CA ASP A 46 -14.29 16.73 -10.84
C ASP A 46 -15.24 17.74 -10.17
N LEU A 47 -15.24 17.79 -8.83
CA LEU A 47 -16.05 18.69 -8.01
C LEU A 47 -15.27 19.91 -7.51
N VAL A 48 -13.94 19.91 -7.65
CA VAL A 48 -13.07 21.00 -7.19
C VAL A 48 -12.36 21.61 -8.40
N PRO A 49 -12.52 22.92 -8.65
CA PRO A 49 -11.85 23.57 -9.76
C PRO A 49 -10.33 23.52 -9.59
N GLU A 50 -9.62 23.59 -10.71
CA GLU A 50 -8.18 23.84 -10.71
C GLU A 50 -7.89 25.21 -10.05
N GLU A 51 -6.69 25.39 -9.51
CA GLU A 51 -6.24 26.61 -8.80
C GLU A 51 -7.00 26.92 -7.50
N ASN A 52 -7.66 25.92 -6.90
CA ASN A 52 -8.26 26.07 -5.59
C ASN A 52 -7.20 26.00 -4.48
N GLU A 53 -6.98 27.11 -3.77
CA GLU A 53 -5.96 27.22 -2.71
C GLU A 53 -6.12 26.16 -1.59
N HIS A 54 -7.37 25.81 -1.23
CA HIS A 54 -7.62 24.78 -0.22
C HIS A 54 -7.25 23.37 -0.73
N TRP A 55 -7.42 23.14 -2.03
CA TRP A 55 -6.99 21.91 -2.68
C TRP A 55 -5.47 21.82 -2.72
N ASP A 56 -4.78 22.93 -3.01
CA ASP A 56 -3.32 22.99 -3.00
C ASP A 56 -2.74 22.70 -1.61
N VAL A 57 -3.36 23.19 -0.54
CA VAL A 57 -2.98 22.81 0.83
C VAL A 57 -3.15 21.32 1.08
N TYR A 58 -4.23 20.71 0.58
CA TYR A 58 -4.42 19.26 0.67
C TYR A 58 -3.36 18.49 -0.14
N LEU A 59 -3.04 18.92 -1.37
CA LEU A 59 -2.00 18.30 -2.20
C LEU A 59 -0.59 18.47 -1.58
N GLY A 60 -0.32 19.61 -0.94
CA GLY A 60 0.90 19.82 -0.15
C GLY A 60 1.00 18.83 1.02
N LEU A 61 -0.08 18.66 1.79
CA LEU A 61 -0.13 17.64 2.84
C LEU A 61 0.05 16.24 2.28
N ARG A 62 -0.59 15.93 1.14
CA ARG A 62 -0.48 14.65 0.44
C ARG A 62 0.98 14.32 0.14
N ARG A 63 1.73 15.28 -0.38
CA ARG A 63 3.16 15.16 -0.69
C ARG A 63 4.02 14.91 0.56
N VAL A 64 3.83 15.72 1.61
CA VAL A 64 4.54 15.55 2.89
C VAL A 64 4.28 14.16 3.47
N VAL A 65 3.05 13.68 3.40
CA VAL A 65 2.67 12.38 3.93
C VAL A 65 3.22 11.23 3.08
N ASP A 66 3.23 11.35 1.75
CA ASP A 66 3.82 10.34 0.87
C ASP A 66 5.34 10.19 1.12
N LEU A 67 6.05 11.28 1.43
CA LEU A 67 7.46 11.23 1.83
C LEU A 67 7.65 10.66 3.24
N ALA A 68 6.84 11.10 4.21
CA ALA A 68 6.95 10.67 5.60
C ALA A 68 6.58 9.18 5.80
N PHE A 69 5.71 8.64 4.93
CA PHE A 69 5.21 7.27 5.01
C PHE A 69 5.92 6.33 4.01
N ALA A 70 6.90 6.83 3.25
CA ALA A 70 7.73 5.99 2.40
C ALA A 70 8.47 4.95 3.25
N ASP A 71 8.61 3.73 2.71
CA ASP A 71 9.38 2.67 3.35
C ASP A 71 10.88 3.02 3.40
N GLU A 72 11.35 3.80 2.43
CA GLU A 72 12.72 4.27 2.28
C GLU A 72 12.71 5.74 1.84
N LEU A 73 13.60 6.55 2.42
CA LEU A 73 13.79 7.94 2.05
C LEU A 73 15.29 8.24 2.01
N PRO A 74 15.88 8.47 0.81
CA PRO A 74 17.29 8.82 0.70
C PRO A 74 17.63 10.07 1.51
N ARG A 75 18.83 10.12 2.10
CA ARG A 75 19.25 11.27 2.92
C ARG A 75 19.26 12.58 2.12
N ASP A 76 19.61 12.51 0.84
CA ASP A 76 19.64 13.65 -0.06
C ASP A 76 18.25 14.23 -0.35
N HIS A 77 17.19 13.48 -0.06
CA HIS A 77 15.80 13.93 -0.14
C HIS A 77 15.28 14.57 1.15
N LEU A 78 16.06 14.60 2.24
CA LEU A 78 15.64 15.24 3.49
C LEU A 78 15.46 16.76 3.38
N PRO A 79 16.33 17.52 2.67
CA PRO A 79 16.10 18.93 2.41
C PRO A 79 14.78 19.16 1.65
N TYR A 80 14.49 18.30 0.66
CA TYR A 80 13.24 18.35 -0.09
C TYR A 80 12.01 18.15 0.83
N LEU A 81 12.05 17.15 1.72
CA LEU A 81 10.99 16.96 2.72
C LEU A 81 10.84 18.20 3.63
N GLN A 82 11.94 18.81 4.05
CA GLN A 82 11.92 20.01 4.90
C GLN A 82 11.24 21.19 4.20
N ASP A 83 11.55 21.41 2.92
CA ASP A 83 10.93 22.46 2.11
C ASP A 83 9.44 22.21 1.89
N GLU A 84 9.05 20.97 1.55
CA GLU A 84 7.64 20.61 1.38
C GLU A 84 6.82 20.79 2.66
N ILE A 85 7.39 20.46 3.83
CA ILE A 85 6.78 20.73 5.13
C ILE A 85 6.61 22.24 5.34
N ARG A 86 7.64 23.03 5.02
CA ARG A 86 7.59 24.49 5.16
C ARG A 86 6.50 25.09 4.28
N PHE A 87 6.47 24.76 2.99
CA PHE A 87 5.46 25.26 2.06
C PHE A 87 4.05 24.88 2.47
N PHE A 88 3.85 23.61 2.87
CA PHE A 88 2.56 23.15 3.39
C PHE A 88 2.13 23.93 4.64
N LEU A 89 3.00 24.05 5.64
CA LEU A 89 2.65 24.73 6.90
C LEU A 89 2.37 26.22 6.70
N SER A 90 3.16 26.91 5.86
CA SER A 90 2.92 28.31 5.51
C SER A 90 1.54 28.50 4.88
N SER A 91 1.23 27.71 3.84
CA SER A 91 -0.06 27.78 3.14
C SER A 91 -1.23 27.40 4.05
N PHE A 92 -1.04 26.41 4.93
CA PHE A 92 -2.05 25.99 5.90
C PHE A 92 -2.35 27.08 6.94
N ILE A 93 -1.32 27.77 7.46
CA ILE A 93 -1.49 28.83 8.46
C ILE A 93 -2.17 30.05 7.83
N GLU A 94 -1.85 30.38 6.58
CA GLU A 94 -2.47 31.49 5.85
C GLU A 94 -3.98 31.27 5.65
N LEU A 95 -4.39 30.07 5.20
CA LEU A 95 -5.81 29.76 4.98
C LEU A 95 -6.56 29.42 6.29
N TYR A 96 -5.88 28.90 7.29
CA TYR A 96 -6.49 28.38 8.53
C TYR A 96 -5.75 28.79 9.81
N PRO A 97 -5.62 30.11 10.09
CA PRO A 97 -4.74 30.62 11.16
C PRO A 97 -5.09 30.11 12.57
N SER A 98 -6.36 29.84 12.84
CA SER A 98 -6.84 29.37 14.15
C SER A 98 -6.92 27.84 14.28
N ARG A 99 -6.48 27.08 13.28
CA ARG A 99 -6.58 25.60 13.25
C ARG A 99 -5.25 24.88 13.39
N MET A 100 -4.18 25.58 13.76
CA MET A 100 -2.88 24.98 13.99
C MET A 100 -2.93 24.07 15.21
N THR A 101 -2.58 22.79 15.04
CA THR A 101 -2.55 21.81 16.13
C THR A 101 -1.12 21.41 16.45
N PRO A 102 -0.82 20.97 17.69
CA PRO A 102 0.51 20.44 18.03
C PRO A 102 0.97 19.32 17.09
N LYS A 103 0.02 18.50 16.60
CA LYS A 103 0.30 17.42 15.64
C LYS A 103 0.87 17.94 14.32
N LEU A 104 0.35 19.06 13.81
CA LEU A 104 0.87 19.70 12.59
C LEU A 104 2.25 20.32 12.86
N GLN A 105 2.45 20.93 14.02
CA GLN A 105 3.74 21.52 14.38
C GLN A 105 4.86 20.47 14.43
N PHE A 106 4.56 19.25 14.88
CA PHE A 106 5.56 18.19 14.94
C PHE A 106 6.14 17.78 13.59
N LEU A 107 5.50 18.11 12.47
CA LEU A 107 6.05 17.88 11.13
C LEU A 107 7.44 18.51 10.97
N ILE A 108 7.69 19.68 11.56
CA ILE A 108 8.99 20.37 11.50
C ILE A 108 10.13 19.50 12.02
N HIS A 109 9.85 18.54 12.91
CA HIS A 109 10.86 17.64 13.46
C HIS A 109 11.09 16.38 12.60
N TYR A 110 10.22 16.10 11.62
CA TYR A 110 10.28 14.86 10.84
C TYR A 110 11.61 14.70 10.09
N PRO A 111 12.14 15.71 9.37
CA PRO A 111 13.43 15.58 8.70
C PRO A 111 14.57 15.19 9.65
N ARG A 112 14.64 15.84 10.82
CA ARG A 112 15.64 15.53 11.85
C ARG A 112 15.49 14.12 12.41
N ILE A 113 14.25 13.71 12.71
CA ILE A 113 13.96 12.38 13.25
C ILE A 113 14.31 11.30 12.22
N ILE A 114 13.95 11.50 10.95
CA ILE A 114 14.28 10.55 9.88
C ILE A 114 15.80 10.44 9.68
N ASN A 115 16.53 11.56 9.73
CA ASN A 115 17.98 11.53 9.61
C ASN A 115 18.68 10.73 10.73
N GLN A 116 18.09 10.74 11.94
CA GLN A 116 18.64 10.12 13.14
C GLN A 116 18.19 8.66 13.30
N LEU A 117 16.93 8.35 13.01
CA LEU A 117 16.29 7.07 13.33
C LEU A 117 15.89 6.26 12.08
N GLY A 118 15.92 6.85 10.89
CA GLY A 118 15.43 6.25 9.66
C GLY A 118 13.92 6.47 9.43
N PRO A 119 13.31 5.74 8.48
CA PRO A 119 11.92 5.93 8.05
C PRO A 119 10.90 5.85 9.21
N LEU A 120 10.02 6.85 9.32
CA LEU A 120 9.07 6.98 10.45
C LEU A 120 8.08 5.83 10.56
N LYS A 121 7.77 5.17 9.44
CA LYS A 121 6.86 4.03 9.37
C LYS A 121 7.31 2.87 10.25
N GLN A 122 8.60 2.75 10.56
CA GLN A 122 9.09 1.69 11.44
C GLN A 122 8.70 1.92 12.92
N PHE A 123 8.41 3.16 13.31
CA PHE A 123 8.12 3.56 14.69
C PHE A 123 6.64 3.76 14.99
N TRP A 124 5.74 3.55 14.02
CA TRP A 124 4.31 3.77 14.22
C TRP A 124 3.63 2.70 15.10
N CYS A 125 2.56 3.10 15.80
CA CYS A 125 1.92 2.21 16.77
C CYS A 125 1.00 1.12 16.18
N MET A 126 0.81 1.10 14.86
CA MET A 126 -0.15 0.21 14.17
C MET A 126 0.11 -1.29 14.47
N ARG A 127 1.38 -1.71 14.54
CA ARG A 127 1.74 -3.11 14.84
C ARG A 127 1.48 -3.47 16.30
N TYR A 128 1.77 -2.55 17.23
CA TYR A 128 1.48 -2.74 18.65
C TYR A 128 -0.02 -2.82 18.91
N GLU A 129 -0.81 -1.93 18.30
CA GLU A 129 -2.28 -1.98 18.37
C GLU A 129 -2.85 -3.29 17.83
N ALA A 130 -2.33 -3.78 16.70
CA ALA A 130 -2.71 -5.07 16.14
C ALA A 130 -2.36 -6.24 17.09
N LYS A 131 -1.19 -6.21 17.75
CA LYS A 131 -0.82 -7.24 18.74
C LYS A 131 -1.76 -7.24 19.95
N HIS A 132 -2.20 -6.07 20.42
CA HIS A 132 -3.18 -5.96 21.51
C HIS A 132 -4.55 -6.56 21.15
N GLN A 133 -4.94 -6.57 19.86
CA GLN A 133 -6.22 -7.13 19.44
C GLN A 133 -6.35 -8.63 19.77
N TYR A 134 -5.25 -9.39 19.70
CA TYR A 134 -5.22 -10.79 20.12
C TYR A 134 -5.59 -10.95 21.60
N MET A 135 -4.95 -10.15 22.47
CA MET A 135 -5.19 -10.16 23.92
C MET A 135 -6.64 -9.77 24.26
N LYS A 136 -7.15 -8.70 23.63
CA LYS A 136 -8.56 -8.28 23.77
C LYS A 136 -9.53 -9.38 23.37
N THR A 137 -9.22 -10.11 22.29
CA THR A 137 -10.04 -11.21 21.80
C THR A 137 -10.08 -12.37 22.80
N ILE A 138 -8.94 -12.74 23.39
CA ILE A 138 -8.89 -13.78 24.43
C ILE A 138 -9.68 -13.34 25.66
N ALA A 139 -9.45 -12.12 26.15
CA ALA A 139 -10.13 -11.57 27.32
C ALA A 139 -11.66 -11.61 27.14
N SER A 140 -12.15 -11.18 25.98
CA SER A 140 -13.57 -11.19 25.65
C SER A 140 -14.16 -12.61 25.52
N ARG A 141 -13.40 -13.56 24.95
CA ARG A 141 -13.86 -14.95 24.73
C ARG A 141 -13.85 -15.80 25.99
N ASN A 142 -12.86 -15.63 26.86
CA ASN A 142 -12.69 -16.46 28.05
C ASN A 142 -13.83 -16.30 29.05
N LYS A 143 -14.51 -15.15 29.08
CA LYS A 143 -15.61 -14.81 30.01
C LYS A 143 -15.29 -15.12 31.49
N ASN A 144 -14.01 -15.27 31.83
CA ASN A 144 -13.49 -15.51 33.16
C ASN A 144 -12.75 -14.26 33.61
N PHE A 145 -13.25 -13.63 34.68
CA PHE A 145 -12.74 -12.38 35.20
C PHE A 145 -11.73 -12.59 36.35
N LYS A 146 -11.55 -13.82 36.82
CA LYS A 146 -10.55 -14.12 37.85
C LYS A 146 -9.18 -14.22 37.21
N ASN A 147 -8.26 -13.34 37.60
CA ASN A 147 -6.87 -13.28 37.12
C ASN A 147 -6.76 -13.27 35.58
N ILE A 148 -7.49 -12.35 34.95
CA ILE A 148 -7.53 -12.22 33.48
C ILE A 148 -6.15 -11.99 32.86
N THR A 149 -5.27 -11.25 33.55
CA THR A 149 -3.90 -10.98 33.13
C THR A 149 -3.09 -12.27 33.01
N LYS A 150 -3.17 -13.16 34.02
CA LYS A 150 -2.55 -14.49 34.00
C LYS A 150 -3.07 -15.32 32.82
N SER A 151 -4.39 -15.39 32.65
CA SER A 151 -5.00 -16.18 31.58
C SER A 151 -4.60 -15.71 30.18
N VAL A 152 -4.51 -14.40 29.96
CA VAL A 152 -4.08 -13.81 28.68
C VAL A 152 -2.59 -14.03 28.46
N ALA A 153 -1.76 -13.84 29.49
CA ALA A 153 -0.31 -14.04 29.45
C ALA A 153 0.05 -15.49 29.12
N GLU A 154 -0.55 -16.47 29.81
CA GLU A 154 -0.29 -17.89 29.58
C GLU A 154 -0.64 -18.30 28.14
N ARG A 155 -1.81 -17.89 27.63
CA ARG A 155 -2.19 -18.17 26.23
C ARG A 155 -1.27 -17.48 25.22
N HIS A 156 -0.82 -16.27 25.53
CA HIS A 156 0.11 -15.54 24.66
C HIS A 156 1.48 -16.21 24.63
N GLN A 157 2.02 -16.62 25.78
CA GLN A 157 3.28 -17.35 25.88
C GLN A 157 3.23 -18.71 25.17
N LEU A 158 2.14 -19.46 25.33
CA LEU A 158 1.96 -20.73 24.62
C LEU A 158 1.93 -20.55 23.10
N LEU A 159 1.20 -19.53 22.61
CA LEU A 159 1.19 -19.21 21.18
C LEU A 159 2.58 -18.81 20.69
N GLN A 160 3.28 -17.95 21.43
CA GLN A 160 4.61 -17.50 21.06
C GLN A 160 5.63 -18.65 21.02
N SER A 161 5.55 -19.57 21.99
CA SER A 161 6.37 -20.79 21.99
C SER A 161 6.12 -21.64 20.74
N PHE A 162 4.84 -21.84 20.38
CA PHE A 162 4.47 -22.56 19.17
C PHE A 162 4.95 -21.85 17.88
N GLU A 163 4.80 -20.53 17.79
CA GLU A 163 5.25 -19.73 16.66
C GLU A 163 6.78 -19.77 16.52
N LEU A 164 7.53 -19.70 17.63
CA LEU A 164 8.99 -19.80 17.64
C LEU A 164 9.47 -21.21 17.26
N ALA A 165 8.80 -22.25 17.76
CA ALA A 165 9.14 -23.63 17.43
C ALA A 165 8.89 -23.98 15.95
N ASN A 166 7.90 -23.33 15.32
CA ASN A 166 7.56 -23.50 13.90
C ASN A 166 7.92 -22.26 13.09
N CYS A 167 8.99 -21.54 13.47
CA CYS A 167 9.37 -20.30 12.82
C CYS A 167 9.91 -20.59 11.42
N GLU A 168 9.03 -20.63 10.43
CA GLU A 168 9.38 -20.51 9.02
C GLU A 168 9.65 -19.04 8.74
N LEU A 169 10.90 -18.62 8.96
CA LEU A 169 11.38 -17.28 8.60
C LEU A 169 11.19 -17.00 7.11
N ASP A 170 11.27 -18.05 6.29
CA ASP A 170 11.12 -18.00 4.85
C ASP A 170 9.93 -18.88 4.44
N LYS A 171 8.73 -18.29 4.49
CA LYS A 171 7.55 -18.98 3.96
C LYS A 171 7.74 -19.10 2.47
N GLY A 172 7.85 -20.35 2.00
CA GLY A 172 7.87 -20.66 0.58
C GLY A 172 6.68 -20.03 -0.16
N MET A 173 6.83 -19.87 -1.46
CA MET A 173 5.83 -19.24 -2.31
C MET A 173 4.45 -19.94 -2.23
N GLU A 174 3.43 -19.19 -1.82
CA GLU A 174 2.05 -19.70 -1.75
C GLU A 174 1.29 -19.39 -3.05
N THR A 175 0.73 -20.41 -3.70
CA THR A 175 0.00 -20.27 -4.96
C THR A 175 -1.47 -20.69 -4.84
N THR A 176 -2.30 -20.11 -5.68
CA THR A 176 -3.64 -20.65 -5.97
C THR A 176 -3.54 -21.89 -6.85
N LYS A 177 -4.60 -22.72 -6.90
CA LYS A 177 -4.63 -24.00 -7.64
C LYS A 177 -4.00 -23.85 -9.04
N PRO A 178 -2.80 -24.44 -9.28
CA PRO A 178 -2.09 -24.27 -10.54
C PRO A 178 -2.79 -25.06 -11.65
N LYS A 179 -2.87 -24.46 -12.84
CA LYS A 179 -3.38 -25.09 -14.05
C LYS A 179 -2.22 -25.36 -15.00
N LEU A 180 -2.06 -26.61 -15.41
CA LEU A 180 -1.04 -26.99 -16.39
C LEU A 180 -1.38 -26.41 -17.76
N ILE A 181 -0.39 -25.80 -18.42
CA ILE A 181 -0.53 -25.21 -19.75
C ILE A 181 0.38 -25.93 -20.74
N LYS A 182 -0.10 -26.10 -21.98
CA LYS A 182 0.71 -26.60 -23.08
C LYS A 182 1.62 -25.49 -23.61
N HIS A 183 2.84 -25.82 -23.98
CA HIS A 183 3.83 -24.85 -24.49
C HIS A 183 3.29 -23.93 -25.61
N LYS A 184 2.41 -24.46 -26.47
CA LYS A 184 1.75 -23.71 -27.56
C LYS A 184 0.83 -22.56 -27.12
N ASP A 185 0.24 -22.65 -25.93
CA ASP A 185 -0.69 -21.65 -25.40
C ASP A 185 0.01 -20.53 -24.61
N VAL A 186 1.34 -20.63 -24.51
CA VAL A 186 2.18 -19.64 -23.84
C VAL A 186 2.46 -18.47 -24.80
N ALA A 187 2.40 -17.24 -24.29
CA ALA A 187 2.69 -16.03 -25.05
C ALA A 187 4.06 -16.14 -25.79
N PRO A 188 4.17 -15.63 -27.04
CA PRO A 188 5.38 -15.78 -27.86
C PRO A 188 6.66 -15.30 -27.17
N CYS A 189 6.58 -14.22 -26.40
CA CYS A 189 7.71 -13.67 -25.64
C CYS A 189 8.27 -14.61 -24.56
N MET A 190 7.51 -15.62 -24.12
CA MET A 190 7.97 -16.57 -23.11
C MET A 190 8.36 -17.94 -23.68
N GLN A 191 8.02 -18.22 -24.94
CA GLN A 191 8.36 -19.50 -25.57
C GLN A 191 9.86 -19.74 -25.64
N ALA A 192 10.67 -18.67 -25.75
CA ALA A 192 12.13 -18.72 -25.69
C ALA A 192 12.67 -19.03 -24.28
N THR A 193 11.88 -18.79 -23.23
CA THR A 193 12.30 -19.00 -21.83
C THR A 193 11.98 -20.41 -21.32
N PHE A 194 10.95 -21.06 -21.87
CA PHE A 194 10.49 -22.38 -21.42
C PHE A 194 10.91 -23.49 -22.38
N ALA A 195 11.56 -24.52 -21.86
CA ALA A 195 11.87 -25.72 -22.62
C ALA A 195 10.58 -26.50 -22.97
N PRO A 196 10.48 -27.12 -24.15
CA PRO A 196 9.25 -27.76 -24.63
C PRO A 196 8.78 -28.93 -23.78
N ASP A 197 9.68 -29.64 -23.10
CA ASP A 197 9.38 -30.87 -22.36
C ASP A 197 9.13 -30.65 -20.84
N VAL A 198 9.21 -29.40 -20.37
CA VAL A 198 9.06 -29.08 -18.94
C VAL A 198 7.68 -28.48 -18.68
N PRO A 199 6.93 -28.96 -17.66
CA PRO A 199 5.59 -28.47 -17.38
C PRO A 199 5.60 -27.01 -16.91
N VAL A 200 4.76 -26.18 -17.55
CA VAL A 200 4.50 -24.79 -17.16
C VAL A 200 3.13 -24.71 -16.50
N TRP A 201 3.05 -24.07 -15.35
CA TRP A 201 1.79 -23.92 -14.60
C TRP A 201 1.35 -22.47 -14.55
N GLN A 202 0.10 -22.19 -14.88
CA GLN A 202 -0.49 -20.86 -14.68
C GLN A 202 -1.26 -20.81 -13.37
N VAL A 203 -1.13 -19.70 -12.66
CA VAL A 203 -1.81 -19.44 -11.38
C VAL A 203 -2.56 -18.11 -11.45
N ALA A 204 -3.66 -17.98 -10.69
CA ALA A 204 -4.45 -16.75 -10.65
C ALA A 204 -3.85 -15.70 -9.70
N SER A 205 -3.19 -16.17 -8.63
CA SER A 205 -2.45 -15.35 -7.70
C SER A 205 -1.32 -16.13 -7.04
N VAL A 206 -0.29 -15.40 -6.64
CA VAL A 206 0.90 -15.91 -5.97
C VAL A 206 1.34 -14.93 -4.87
N THR A 207 1.77 -15.47 -3.73
CA THR A 207 2.32 -14.67 -2.62
C THR A 207 3.78 -15.06 -2.42
N ILE A 208 4.68 -14.07 -2.50
CA ILE A 208 6.12 -14.20 -2.27
C ILE A 208 6.51 -13.10 -1.30
N GLU A 209 7.27 -13.41 -0.24
CA GLU A 209 7.84 -12.42 0.69
C GLU A 209 6.81 -11.36 1.13
N HIS A 210 5.63 -11.82 1.55
CA HIS A 210 4.48 -11.01 1.98
C HIS A 210 3.79 -10.16 0.90
N THR A 211 4.27 -10.20 -0.34
CA THR A 211 3.68 -9.51 -1.49
C THR A 211 2.82 -10.47 -2.30
N LYS A 212 1.54 -10.12 -2.47
CA LYS A 212 0.61 -10.92 -3.27
C LYS A 212 0.39 -10.29 -4.63
N TYR A 213 0.74 -11.03 -5.68
CA TYR A 213 0.50 -10.67 -7.07
C TYR A 213 -0.74 -11.40 -7.60
N LYS A 214 -1.57 -10.71 -8.37
CA LYS A 214 -2.74 -11.24 -9.05
C LYS A 214 -2.79 -10.73 -10.49
N VAL A 215 -3.56 -11.42 -11.32
CA VAL A 215 -3.91 -10.92 -12.65
C VAL A 215 -4.66 -9.59 -12.54
N LEU A 216 -4.38 -8.66 -13.46
CA LEU A 216 -4.83 -7.26 -13.53
C LEU A 216 -4.14 -6.28 -12.59
N ASP A 217 -3.39 -6.75 -11.60
CA ASP A 217 -2.57 -5.88 -10.77
C ASP A 217 -1.52 -5.16 -11.63
N VAL A 218 -1.03 -4.02 -11.17
CA VAL A 218 0.01 -3.24 -11.86
C VAL A 218 1.28 -3.21 -11.01
N VAL A 219 2.42 -3.47 -11.65
CA VAL A 219 3.75 -3.43 -11.04
C VAL A 219 4.57 -2.29 -11.63
N ILE A 220 5.55 -1.79 -10.87
CA ILE A 220 6.51 -0.77 -11.33
C ILE A 220 7.65 -1.51 -12.05
N LEU A 221 7.88 -1.18 -13.31
CA LEU A 221 8.97 -1.78 -14.11
C LEU A 221 10.26 -0.97 -14.00
N LYS A 222 10.14 0.35 -13.89
CA LYS A 222 11.29 1.26 -13.76
C LYS A 222 10.89 2.48 -12.93
N LYS A 223 11.68 2.78 -11.89
CA LYS A 223 11.62 4.07 -11.16
C LYS A 223 12.27 5.14 -12.04
N CYS A 224 11.76 6.36 -12.01
CA CYS A 224 12.30 7.57 -12.65
C CYS A 224 11.24 8.68 -12.46
N GLN A 225 11.54 9.91 -12.90
CA GLN A 225 10.59 11.02 -12.83
C GLN A 225 9.23 10.69 -13.49
N LEU A 226 9.25 9.92 -14.58
CA LEU A 226 8.06 9.36 -15.22
C LEU A 226 8.16 7.83 -15.23
N PRO A 227 7.73 7.17 -14.14
CA PRO A 227 7.93 5.73 -13.96
C PRO A 227 7.24 4.90 -15.03
N HIS A 228 7.79 3.74 -15.35
CA HIS A 228 7.16 2.79 -16.27
C HIS A 228 6.44 1.69 -15.49
N PHE A 229 5.25 1.30 -15.97
CA PHE A 229 4.40 0.34 -15.29
C PHE A 229 4.12 -0.86 -16.18
N GLY A 230 3.74 -1.98 -15.58
CA GLY A 230 3.32 -3.20 -16.27
C GLY A 230 2.05 -3.75 -15.65
N GLN A 231 1.01 -3.94 -16.45
CA GLN A 231 -0.21 -4.62 -15.99
C GLN A 231 -0.04 -6.13 -16.11
N VAL A 232 -0.23 -6.85 -15.02
CA VAL A 232 -0.12 -8.31 -14.98
C VAL A 232 -1.22 -8.95 -15.82
N VAL A 233 -0.82 -9.65 -16.88
CA VAL A 233 -1.70 -10.41 -17.76
C VAL A 233 -1.76 -11.87 -17.33
N GLY A 234 -0.65 -12.42 -16.84
CA GLY A 234 -0.58 -13.81 -16.40
C GLY A 234 0.60 -14.10 -15.48
N LEU A 235 0.43 -15.12 -14.65
CA LEU A 235 1.44 -15.58 -13.69
C LEU A 235 1.75 -17.04 -13.99
N TYR A 236 3.03 -17.34 -14.18
CA TYR A 236 3.50 -18.64 -14.65
C TYR A 236 4.60 -19.17 -13.76
N MET A 237 4.48 -20.44 -13.37
CA MET A 237 5.45 -21.18 -12.59
C MET A 237 6.19 -22.14 -13.50
N TYR A 238 7.52 -22.05 -13.48
CA TYR A 238 8.41 -22.88 -14.27
C TYR A 238 9.67 -23.21 -13.46
N CYS A 239 9.99 -24.51 -13.32
CA CYS A 239 11.12 -24.99 -12.51
C CYS A 239 11.21 -24.39 -11.09
N GLY A 240 10.07 -24.20 -10.42
CA GLY A 240 10.01 -23.59 -9.08
C GLY A 240 10.18 -22.06 -9.05
N SER A 241 10.38 -21.41 -10.19
CA SER A 241 10.52 -19.95 -10.31
C SER A 241 9.25 -19.30 -10.88
N LEU A 242 8.90 -18.13 -10.35
CA LEU A 242 7.77 -17.32 -10.84
C LEU A 242 8.21 -16.40 -11.99
N PHE A 243 7.41 -16.41 -13.05
CA PHE A 243 7.47 -15.50 -14.19
C PHE A 243 6.15 -14.74 -14.30
N ILE A 244 6.24 -13.42 -14.35
CA ILE A 244 5.09 -12.52 -14.47
C ILE A 244 5.07 -11.97 -15.90
N LEU A 245 4.02 -12.29 -16.64
CA LEU A 245 3.76 -11.69 -17.94
C LEU A 245 3.02 -10.37 -17.72
N VAL A 246 3.62 -9.27 -18.18
CA VAL A 246 3.04 -7.94 -18.08
C VAL A 246 2.81 -7.34 -19.47
N ASN A 247 1.72 -6.59 -19.62
CA ASN A 247 1.55 -5.64 -20.72
C ASN A 247 2.13 -4.29 -20.26
N VAL A 248 3.06 -3.75 -21.05
CA VAL A 248 3.75 -2.50 -20.73
C VAL A 248 2.75 -1.34 -20.82
N LEU A 249 2.69 -0.55 -19.74
CA LEU A 249 1.92 0.67 -19.66
C LEU A 249 2.88 1.86 -19.79
N ARG A 250 2.68 2.68 -20.83
CA ARG A 250 3.45 3.90 -21.02
C ARG A 250 2.80 5.03 -20.22
N THR A 251 3.59 5.67 -19.37
CA THR A 251 3.19 6.86 -18.62
C THR A 251 3.14 8.06 -19.54
N VAL A 252 1.97 8.69 -19.62
CA VAL A 252 1.73 9.89 -20.42
C VAL A 252 2.22 11.11 -19.65
N LEU A 253 1.75 11.28 -18.41
CA LEU A 253 2.10 12.38 -17.52
C LEU A 253 1.66 12.10 -16.09
N PHE A 254 2.12 12.92 -15.15
CA PHE A 254 1.62 12.98 -13.78
C PHE A 254 0.61 14.13 -13.65
N GLN A 255 -0.62 13.85 -13.24
CA GLN A 255 -1.65 14.86 -13.00
C GLN A 255 -1.64 15.27 -11.53
N GLN A 256 -1.07 16.45 -11.24
CA GLN A 256 -1.00 16.96 -9.87
C GLN A 256 -2.38 17.12 -9.22
N HIS A 257 -3.37 17.65 -9.95
CA HIS A 257 -4.74 17.84 -9.43
C HIS A 257 -5.41 16.54 -8.98
N ARG A 258 -5.09 15.42 -9.66
CA ARG A 258 -5.61 14.08 -9.34
C ARG A 258 -4.69 13.27 -8.44
N TRP A 259 -3.46 13.72 -8.26
CA TRP A 259 -2.38 12.99 -7.59
C TRP A 259 -2.21 11.56 -8.13
N SER A 260 -2.25 11.42 -9.45
CA SER A 260 -2.21 10.14 -10.16
C SER A 260 -1.38 10.22 -11.44
N TYR A 261 -0.86 9.08 -11.87
CA TYR A 261 -0.21 8.93 -13.17
C TYR A 261 -1.24 8.51 -14.20
N LEU A 262 -1.25 9.21 -15.34
CA LEU A 262 -2.04 8.82 -16.50
C LEU A 262 -1.20 7.87 -17.35
N VAL A 263 -1.74 6.69 -17.63
CA VAL A 263 -1.05 5.64 -18.39
C VAL A 263 -1.88 5.16 -19.58
N CYS A 264 -1.19 4.69 -20.62
CA CYS A 264 -1.80 4.08 -21.79
C CYS A 264 -1.26 2.66 -22.00
N ARG A 265 -2.15 1.72 -22.33
CA ARG A 265 -1.77 0.35 -22.68
C ARG A 265 -1.01 0.35 -24.01
N THR A 266 0.12 -0.34 -24.04
CA THR A 266 0.86 -0.55 -25.29
C THR A 266 0.59 -1.95 -25.84
N ALA A 267 1.13 -2.27 -27.01
CA ALA A 267 1.11 -3.63 -27.57
C ALA A 267 2.27 -4.50 -27.04
N GLU A 268 3.20 -3.90 -26.30
CA GLU A 268 4.42 -4.56 -25.85
C GLU A 268 4.14 -5.44 -24.63
N HIS A 269 4.64 -6.67 -24.68
CA HIS A 269 4.54 -7.63 -23.59
C HIS A 269 5.94 -7.98 -23.10
N LEU A 270 6.13 -7.91 -21.79
CA LEU A 270 7.41 -8.20 -21.13
C LEU A 270 7.23 -9.33 -20.11
N VAL A 271 8.27 -10.14 -19.95
CA VAL A 271 8.33 -11.13 -18.88
C VAL A 271 9.26 -10.61 -17.80
N VAL A 272 8.77 -10.51 -16.58
CA VAL A 272 9.55 -10.05 -15.43
C VAL A 272 9.55 -11.09 -14.33
N ARG A 273 10.65 -11.11 -13.57
CA ARG A 273 10.75 -11.88 -12.32
C ARG A 273 10.55 -10.93 -11.15
N PRO A 274 9.91 -11.36 -10.05
CA PRO A 274 9.70 -10.52 -8.87
C PRO A 274 10.97 -9.84 -8.34
N HIS A 275 12.09 -10.59 -8.30
CA HIS A 275 13.39 -10.11 -7.83
C HIS A 275 14.02 -9.01 -8.71
N ASN A 276 13.57 -8.88 -9.95
CA ASN A 276 14.06 -7.86 -10.88
C ASN A 276 13.19 -6.58 -10.83
N LEU A 277 12.10 -6.58 -10.06
CA LEU A 277 11.26 -5.40 -9.93
C LEU A 277 11.93 -4.40 -8.98
N PRO A 278 11.97 -3.11 -9.34
CA PRO A 278 12.54 -2.06 -8.48
C PRO A 278 11.71 -1.78 -7.22
N SER A 279 10.47 -2.27 -7.17
CA SER A 279 9.55 -2.11 -6.05
C SER A 279 8.62 -3.31 -5.96
N HIS A 280 8.34 -3.73 -4.73
CA HIS A 280 7.34 -4.75 -4.42
C HIS A 280 5.91 -4.17 -4.36
N GLN A 281 5.73 -2.91 -4.76
CA GLN A 281 4.40 -2.32 -4.83
C GLN A 281 3.54 -2.97 -5.91
N VAL A 282 2.40 -3.47 -5.44
CA VAL A 282 1.29 -3.91 -6.28
C VAL A 282 0.20 -2.83 -6.25
N LEU A 283 -0.16 -2.33 -7.42
CA LEU A 283 -1.08 -1.22 -7.66
C LEU A 283 -2.33 -1.69 -8.40
N ASP A 284 -3.40 -0.88 -8.33
CA ASP A 284 -4.60 -1.09 -9.13
C ASP A 284 -4.68 -0.02 -10.23
N LEU A 285 -5.25 -0.39 -11.38
CA LEU A 285 -5.58 0.53 -12.46
C LEU A 285 -7.01 1.05 -12.30
N TYR A 286 -7.17 2.34 -12.08
CA TYR A 286 -8.46 3.01 -11.92
C TYR A 286 -8.90 3.63 -13.25
N SER A 287 -10.19 3.60 -13.54
CA SER A 287 -10.76 4.20 -14.76
C SER A 287 -10.04 3.75 -16.05
N ASP A 288 -9.47 2.54 -16.06
CA ASP A 288 -8.63 1.96 -17.12
C ASP A 288 -7.36 2.75 -17.52
N CYS A 289 -7.02 3.86 -16.86
CA CYS A 289 -5.89 4.72 -17.26
C CYS A 289 -5.20 5.47 -16.11
N GLU A 290 -5.69 5.38 -14.87
CA GLU A 290 -5.15 6.15 -13.74
C GLU A 290 -4.48 5.22 -12.71
N LEU A 291 -3.27 5.58 -12.28
CA LEU A 291 -2.52 4.89 -11.24
C LEU A 291 -2.24 5.82 -10.06
N VAL A 292 -2.62 5.39 -8.86
CA VAL A 292 -2.31 6.08 -7.60
C VAL A 292 -1.25 5.29 -6.85
N LEU A 293 -0.05 5.85 -6.74
CA LEU A 293 1.04 5.20 -6.02
C LEU A 293 0.74 5.05 -4.52
N LYS A 294 1.39 4.08 -3.88
CA LYS A 294 1.53 4.08 -2.42
C LYS A 294 2.76 4.92 -2.07
N PRO A 295 2.88 5.43 -0.82
CA PRO A 295 4.04 6.19 -0.36
C PRO A 295 5.36 5.48 -0.68
N GLU A 296 6.10 6.02 -1.65
CA GLU A 296 7.43 5.56 -2.07
C GLU A 296 8.08 6.67 -2.89
N VAL A 297 9.40 6.78 -2.77
CA VAL A 297 10.19 7.76 -3.51
C VAL A 297 10.51 7.18 -4.89
N MET A 298 10.08 7.88 -5.94
CA MET A 298 10.21 7.45 -7.34
C MET A 298 11.47 8.02 -8.00
N VAL A 299 12.63 7.81 -7.39
CA VAL A 299 13.92 8.30 -7.88
C VAL A 299 14.79 7.10 -8.24
N ASP A 300 15.55 7.22 -9.32
CA ASP A 300 16.55 6.21 -9.70
C ASP A 300 17.69 6.22 -8.66
N GLU A 301 18.16 5.03 -8.26
CA GLU A 301 19.45 4.88 -7.58
C GLU A 301 20.61 5.26 -8.50
#